data_AF-A0AAV3Z2N8-F1
#
_entry.id   AF-A0AAV3Z2N8-F1
#
_cell.length_a   1.000
_cell.length_b   1.000
_cell.length_c   1.000
_cell.angle_alpha   90.00
_cell.angle_beta   90.00
_cell.angle_gamma   90.00
#
_symmetry.space_group_name_H-M   'P 1'
#
loop_
_entity.id
_entity.type
_entity.pdbx_description
1 polymer ?
#
loop_
_entity_poly.entity_id
_entity_poly.type
_entity_poly.pdbx_seq_one_letter_code
_entity_poly.pdbx_strand_id
1 'polypeptide(L)'
;MPSAQTLNNAIKNVYVKPGICANMMHLFEIKVSSRALQEKVCAILLDEMALKASLQFNPLDDQVEGFEDFGPFGRSPKHATHALVFMLRGLSTKWKQPISYYLSNGPVKAHMLVPLLYEVIRGVSAIGLVPKKVICDQGSNSRAMCTRLHITEEQPYF
;
A
#
# COMPACT_ATOMS: atom_id res chain seq x y z
N MET A 1 -11.82 15.34 28.32
CA MET A 1 -11.66 14.79 26.96
C MET A 1 -12.33 15.75 25.98
N PRO A 2 -11.82 15.93 24.75
CA PRO A 2 -12.45 16.81 23.76
C PRO A 2 -13.82 16.27 23.31
N SER A 3 -14.66 17.13 22.72
CA SER A 3 -15.95 16.71 22.18
C SER A 3 -15.79 15.85 20.92
N ALA A 4 -16.82 15.06 20.58
CA ALA A 4 -16.84 14.28 19.34
C ALA A 4 -16.64 15.16 18.09
N GLN A 5 -17.17 16.38 18.11
CA GLN A 5 -17.00 17.34 17.02
C GLN A 5 -15.55 17.81 16.88
N THR A 6 -14.89 18.14 17.99
CA THR A 6 -13.47 18.51 18.00
C THR A 6 -12.61 17.36 17.50
N LEU A 7 -12.90 16.12 17.91
CA LEU A 7 -12.17 14.93 17.45
C LEU A 7 -12.37 14.70 15.94
N ASN A 8 -13.61 14.75 15.44
CA ASN A 8 -13.89 14.59 14.02
C ASN A 8 -13.20 15.67 13.18
N ASN A 9 -13.18 16.92 13.65
CA ASN A 9 -12.47 18.00 12.97
C ASN A 9 -10.96 17.80 12.94
N ALA A 10 -10.37 17.21 14.00
CA ALA A 10 -8.96 16.86 14.01
C ALA A 10 -8.64 15.72 13.01
N ILE A 11 -9.51 14.71 12.92
CA ILE A 11 -9.32 13.55 12.02
C ILE A 11 -9.53 13.93 10.56
N LYS A 12 -10.40 14.91 10.24
CA LYS A 12 -10.59 15.40 8.86
C LYS A 12 -9.30 15.86 8.19
N ASN A 13 -8.28 16.26 8.95
CA ASN A 13 -6.98 16.64 8.43
C ASN A 13 -6.10 15.43 8.06
N VAL A 14 -6.46 14.22 8.49
CA VAL A 14 -5.78 12.97 8.11
C VAL A 14 -6.34 12.53 6.78
N TYR A 15 -5.69 13.02 5.73
CA TYR A 15 -6.13 12.84 4.37
C TYR A 15 -5.33 11.72 3.68
N VAL A 16 -6.00 10.68 3.17
CA VAL A 16 -5.37 9.52 2.52
C VAL A 16 -6.07 9.24 1.20
N LYS A 17 -5.29 9.18 0.11
CA LYS A 17 -5.74 8.82 -1.25
C LYS A 17 -5.14 7.48 -1.69
N PRO A 18 -5.73 6.82 -2.70
CA PRO A 18 -5.10 5.67 -3.36
C PRO A 18 -3.68 6.01 -3.81
N GLY A 19 -2.73 5.10 -3.58
CA GLY A 19 -1.30 5.36 -3.71
C GLY A 19 -0.53 5.23 -2.40
N ILE A 20 0.76 5.56 -2.47
CA ILE A 20 1.64 5.64 -1.30
C ILE A 20 1.26 6.87 -0.46
N CYS A 21 1.01 6.66 0.83
CA CYS A 21 0.68 7.73 1.76
C CYS A 21 1.94 8.55 2.13
N ALA A 22 2.10 9.73 1.53
CA ALA A 22 3.25 10.61 1.76
C ALA A 22 3.48 10.93 3.25
N ASN A 23 2.40 11.19 4.01
CA ASN A 23 2.48 11.46 5.44
C ASN A 23 3.11 10.28 6.20
N MET A 24 2.71 9.05 5.85
CA MET A 24 3.29 7.85 6.47
C MET A 24 4.77 7.68 6.10
N MET A 25 5.13 7.92 4.85
CA MET A 25 6.52 7.84 4.39
C MET A 25 7.42 8.85 5.11
N HIS A 26 6.96 10.09 5.26
CA HIS A 26 7.68 11.13 5.99
C HIS A 26 7.88 10.77 7.48
N LEU A 27 6.84 10.24 8.13
CA LEU A 27 6.96 9.78 9.52
C LEU A 27 7.95 8.62 9.68
N PHE A 28 8.04 7.73 8.69
CA PHE A 28 9.05 6.69 8.68
C PHE A 28 10.45 7.24 8.49
N GLU A 29 10.64 8.16 7.54
CA GLU A 29 11.93 8.80 7.28
C GLU A 29 12.52 9.41 8.56
N ILE A 30 11.72 10.19 9.31
CA ILE A 30 12.11 10.76 10.60
C ILE A 30 12.55 9.65 11.57
N LYS A 31 11.74 8.60 11.71
CA LYS A 31 12.02 7.50 12.66
C LYS A 31 13.21 6.63 12.28
N VAL A 32 13.52 6.52 10.99
CA VAL A 32 14.54 5.63 10.44
C VAL A 32 15.90 6.32 10.33
N SER A 33 15.91 7.66 10.23
CA SER A 33 17.13 8.47 10.13
C SER A 33 18.18 8.13 11.21
N SER A 34 17.74 7.99 12.47
CA SER A 34 18.61 7.75 13.63
C SER A 34 18.85 6.28 13.98
N ARG A 35 18.30 5.34 13.21
CA ARG A 35 18.37 3.90 13.51
C ARG A 35 19.61 3.22 12.94
N ALA A 36 20.04 2.15 13.60
CA ALA A 36 21.07 1.26 13.06
C ALA A 36 20.55 0.49 11.84
N LEU A 37 21.44 0.12 10.90
CA LEU A 37 21.08 -0.55 9.64
C LEU A 37 20.20 -1.80 9.85
N GLN A 38 20.50 -2.59 10.88
CA GLN A 38 19.74 -3.81 11.22
C GLN A 38 18.27 -3.51 11.54
N GLU A 39 17.98 -2.36 12.16
CA GLU A 39 16.61 -1.96 12.50
C GLU A 39 15.84 -1.37 11.31
N LYS A 40 16.54 -1.02 10.22
CA LYS A 40 15.96 -0.54 8.97
C LYS A 40 15.50 -1.68 8.05
N VAL A 41 15.87 -2.92 8.37
CA VAL A 41 15.49 -4.09 7.58
C VAL A 41 14.01 -4.40 7.78
N CYS A 42 13.25 -4.47 6.69
CA CYS A 42 11.81 -4.73 6.70
C CYS A 42 11.37 -5.74 5.64
N ALA A 43 10.16 -6.26 5.81
CA ALA A 43 9.40 -6.96 4.80
C ALA A 43 8.24 -6.09 4.30
N ILE A 44 7.88 -6.25 3.04
CA ILE A 44 6.67 -5.71 2.43
C ILE A 44 5.64 -6.82 2.43
N LEU A 45 4.46 -6.56 2.97
CA LEU A 45 3.31 -7.44 2.91
C LEU A 45 2.30 -6.84 1.94
N LEU A 46 1.71 -7.68 1.11
CA LEU A 46 0.57 -7.32 0.28
C LEU A 46 -0.57 -8.29 0.55
N ASP A 47 -1.77 -7.73 0.65
CA ASP A 47 -3.01 -8.50 0.79
C ASP A 47 -4.15 -7.76 0.10
N GLU A 48 -5.11 -8.52 -0.40
CA GLU A 48 -6.26 -8.02 -1.12
C GLU A 48 -7.54 -8.33 -0.35
N MET A 49 -8.44 -7.35 -0.24
CA MET A 49 -9.72 -7.51 0.45
C MET A 49 -10.89 -7.12 -0.44
N ALA A 50 -11.97 -7.90 -0.38
CA ALA A 50 -13.21 -7.56 -1.06
C ALA A 50 -13.90 -6.36 -0.38
N LEU A 51 -14.45 -5.48 -1.20
CA LEU A 51 -15.21 -4.31 -0.82
C LEU A 51 -16.64 -4.40 -1.36
N LYS A 52 -17.58 -3.82 -0.63
CA LYS A 52 -18.91 -3.55 -1.17
C LYS A 52 -18.82 -2.35 -2.11
N ALA A 53 -19.14 -2.55 -3.39
CA ALA A 53 -19.21 -1.46 -4.35
C ALA A 53 -20.21 -0.39 -3.88
N SER A 54 -19.75 0.85 -3.82
CA SER A 54 -20.55 2.02 -3.44
C SER A 54 -19.89 3.25 -4.02
N LEU A 55 -20.69 4.19 -4.52
CA LEU A 55 -20.22 5.50 -4.94
C LEU A 55 -20.63 6.54 -3.91
N GLN A 56 -19.70 7.41 -3.52
CA GLN A 56 -19.95 8.49 -2.57
C GLN A 56 -19.27 9.74 -3.07
N PHE A 57 -19.97 10.87 -3.01
CA PHE A 57 -19.35 12.15 -3.32
C PHE A 57 -18.62 12.67 -2.08
N ASN A 58 -17.31 12.87 -2.21
CA ASN A 58 -16.48 13.51 -1.19
C ASN A 58 -16.36 15.01 -1.50
N PRO A 59 -17.02 15.89 -0.72
CA PRO A 59 -17.01 17.33 -0.96
C PRO A 59 -15.66 18.00 -0.62
N LEU A 60 -14.76 17.33 0.12
CA LEU A 60 -13.44 17.88 0.44
C LEU A 60 -12.51 17.89 -0.79
N ASP A 61 -12.67 16.90 -1.67
CA ASP A 61 -11.88 16.74 -2.88
C ASP A 61 -12.64 17.06 -4.17
N ASP A 62 -13.92 17.43 -4.03
CA ASP A 62 -14.83 17.61 -5.15
C ASP A 62 -14.82 16.39 -6.10
N GLN A 63 -14.82 15.18 -5.52
CA GLN A 63 -14.61 13.94 -6.24
C GLN A 63 -15.61 12.86 -5.82
N VAL A 64 -16.14 12.13 -6.81
CA VAL A 64 -16.88 10.88 -6.54
C VAL A 64 -15.87 9.77 -6.25
N GLU A 65 -15.93 9.18 -5.06
CA GLU A 65 -15.15 8.03 -4.62
C GLU A 65 -15.86 6.70 -4.93
N GLY A 66 -15.13 5.58 -4.84
CA GLY A 66 -15.68 4.24 -5.07
C GLY A 66 -15.44 3.66 -6.47
N PHE A 67 -14.61 4.34 -7.26
CA PHE A 67 -14.13 3.85 -8.55
C PHE A 67 -12.74 3.20 -8.44
N GLU A 68 -12.38 2.37 -9.41
CA GLU A 68 -11.05 1.80 -9.57
C GLU A 68 -10.00 2.91 -9.70
N ASP A 69 -8.99 2.86 -8.85
CA ASP A 69 -7.98 3.88 -8.68
C ASP A 69 -6.65 3.26 -8.24
N PHE A 70 -5.68 3.27 -9.16
CA PHE A 70 -4.33 2.79 -8.94
C PHE A 70 -3.36 3.94 -8.62
N GLY A 71 -3.88 5.07 -8.10
CA GLY A 71 -3.09 6.24 -7.73
C GLY A 71 -2.35 6.81 -8.95
N PRO A 72 -1.01 6.93 -8.90
CA PRO A 72 -0.21 7.46 -10.02
C PRO A 72 -0.34 6.67 -11.34
N PHE A 73 -0.78 5.41 -11.29
CA PHE A 73 -1.00 4.58 -12.48
C PHE A 73 -2.36 4.80 -13.15
N GLY A 74 -3.18 5.69 -12.60
CA GLY A 74 -4.42 6.12 -13.21
C GLY A 74 -5.67 5.50 -12.60
N ARG A 75 -6.79 6.01 -13.08
CA ARG A 75 -8.14 5.78 -12.56
C ARG A 75 -9.07 5.39 -13.69
N SER A 76 -10.05 4.53 -13.43
CA SER A 76 -11.04 4.10 -14.42
C SER A 76 -12.46 4.24 -13.88
N PRO A 77 -13.50 4.36 -14.73
CA PRO A 77 -14.89 4.51 -14.30
C PRO A 77 -15.52 3.18 -13.82
N LYS A 78 -14.73 2.13 -13.58
CA LYS A 78 -15.23 0.86 -13.05
C LYS A 78 -15.41 0.97 -11.54
N HIS A 79 -16.47 0.38 -11.00
CA HIS A 79 -16.68 0.37 -9.56
C HIS A 79 -15.61 -0.46 -8.85
N ALA A 80 -14.99 0.10 -7.81
CA ALA A 80 -14.06 -0.65 -6.98
C ALA A 80 -14.82 -1.72 -6.20
N THR A 81 -14.35 -2.95 -6.30
CA THR A 81 -14.86 -4.10 -5.53
C THR A 81 -13.79 -4.75 -4.68
N HIS A 82 -12.53 -4.35 -4.84
CA HIS A 82 -11.41 -4.86 -4.05
C HIS A 82 -10.46 -3.72 -3.67
N ALA A 83 -9.79 -3.86 -2.54
CA ALA A 83 -8.67 -3.02 -2.12
C ALA A 83 -7.42 -3.88 -1.99
N LEU A 84 -6.34 -3.45 -2.63
CA LEU A 84 -5.01 -3.98 -2.43
C LEU A 84 -4.27 -3.08 -1.45
N VAL A 85 -3.76 -3.63 -0.36
CA VAL A 85 -3.04 -2.88 0.67
C VAL A 85 -1.62 -3.37 0.78
N PHE A 86 -0.65 -2.44 0.80
CA PHE A 86 0.73 -2.76 1.15
C PHE A 86 1.05 -2.28 2.57
N MET A 87 1.64 -3.17 3.35
CA MET A 87 2.11 -2.90 4.70
C MET A 87 3.61 -3.17 4.82
N LEU A 88 4.25 -2.44 5.71
CA LEU A 88 5.63 -2.72 6.13
C LEU A 88 5.66 -3.45 7.45
N ARG A 89 6.64 -4.34 7.61
CA ARG A 89 6.92 -5.07 8.84
C ARG A 89 8.41 -5.03 9.12
N GLY A 90 8.81 -4.51 10.27
CA GLY A 90 10.19 -4.65 10.74
C GLY A 90 10.56 -6.12 10.92
N LEU A 91 11.75 -6.50 10.45
CA LEU A 91 12.28 -7.86 10.65
C LEU A 91 13.05 -7.99 11.96
N SER A 92 13.88 -7.00 12.28
CA SER A 92 14.66 -6.99 13.54
C SER A 92 13.90 -6.39 14.71
N THR A 93 12.90 -5.54 14.44
CA THR A 93 12.08 -4.87 15.46
C THR A 93 10.59 -5.08 15.19
N LYS A 94 9.80 -5.25 16.26
CA LYS A 94 8.37 -5.61 16.17
C LYS A 94 7.50 -4.38 15.92
N TRP A 95 7.24 -4.06 14.65
CA TRP A 95 6.25 -3.05 14.24
C TRP A 95 5.60 -3.45 12.92
N LYS A 96 4.39 -2.96 12.63
CA LYS A 96 3.75 -3.13 11.32
C LYS A 96 2.89 -1.91 11.01
N GLN A 97 2.83 -1.52 9.74
CA GLN A 97 2.10 -0.30 9.35
C GLN A 97 1.68 -0.34 7.87
N PRO A 98 0.41 -0.06 7.53
CA PRO A 98 0.02 0.20 6.15
C PRO A 98 0.68 1.48 5.62
N ILE A 99 1.17 1.40 4.38
CA ILE A 99 1.85 2.51 3.70
C ILE A 99 1.19 2.91 2.39
N SER A 100 0.44 2.02 1.75
CA SER A 100 -0.29 2.33 0.53
C SER A 100 -1.52 1.44 0.39
N TYR A 101 -2.49 1.93 -0.37
CA TYR A 101 -3.62 1.13 -0.83
C TYR A 101 -4.01 1.53 -2.25
N TYR A 102 -4.65 0.61 -2.95
CA TYR A 102 -5.15 0.79 -4.31
C TYR A 102 -6.52 0.15 -4.42
N LEU A 103 -7.37 0.68 -5.30
CA LEU A 103 -8.74 0.22 -5.49
C LEU A 103 -8.89 -0.38 -6.87
N SER A 104 -9.47 -1.58 -6.96
CA SER A 104 -9.63 -2.30 -8.23
C SER A 104 -11.02 -2.86 -8.44
N ASN A 105 -11.40 -3.01 -9.71
CA ASN A 105 -12.57 -3.78 -10.09
C ASN A 105 -12.16 -5.26 -10.27
N GLY A 106 -12.46 -6.06 -9.25
CA GLY A 106 -11.99 -7.44 -9.15
C GLY A 106 -10.55 -7.53 -8.67
N PRO A 107 -10.00 -8.76 -8.61
CA PRO A 107 -8.63 -8.96 -8.16
C PRO A 107 -7.59 -8.26 -9.02
N VAL A 108 -6.58 -7.68 -8.37
CA VAL A 108 -5.53 -6.92 -9.05
C VAL A 108 -4.74 -7.87 -9.94
N LYS A 109 -4.77 -7.61 -11.25
CA LYS A 109 -4.08 -8.44 -12.23
C LYS A 109 -2.56 -8.28 -12.07
N ALA A 110 -1.82 -9.36 -12.30
CA ALA A 110 -0.35 -9.38 -12.18
C ALA A 110 0.37 -8.28 -13.00
N HIS A 111 -0.20 -7.86 -14.14
CA HIS A 111 0.36 -6.77 -14.95
C HIS A 111 0.35 -5.40 -14.24
N MET A 112 -0.60 -5.17 -13.34
CA MET A 112 -0.65 -3.98 -12.49
C MET A 112 0.07 -4.22 -11.16
N LEU A 113 -0.02 -5.43 -10.61
CA LEU A 113 0.56 -5.75 -9.30
C LEU A 113 2.09 -5.57 -9.29
N VAL A 114 2.79 -5.95 -10.37
CA VAL A 114 4.25 -5.80 -10.50
C VAL A 114 4.69 -4.32 -10.49
N PRO A 115 4.14 -3.42 -11.33
CA PRO A 115 4.43 -1.98 -11.24
C PRO A 115 4.17 -1.37 -9.86
N LEU A 116 3.05 -1.71 -9.23
CA LEU A 116 2.69 -1.22 -7.89
C LEU A 116 3.69 -1.69 -6.84
N LEU A 117 4.12 -2.96 -6.90
CA LEU A 117 5.14 -3.50 -6.01
C LEU A 117 6.47 -2.75 -6.17
N TYR A 118 6.91 -2.51 -7.40
CA TYR A 118 8.15 -1.76 -7.65
C TYR A 118 8.05 -0.29 -7.20
N GLU A 119 6.89 0.35 -7.34
CA GLU A 119 6.66 1.70 -6.80
C GLU A 119 6.84 1.70 -5.28
N VAL A 120 6.22 0.74 -4.59
CA VAL A 120 6.33 0.59 -3.14
C VAL A 120 7.77 0.31 -2.71
N ILE A 121 8.47 -0.62 -3.38
CA ILE A 121 9.89 -0.91 -3.09
C ILE A 121 10.74 0.36 -3.22
N ARG A 122 10.58 1.13 -4.31
CA ARG A 122 11.32 2.38 -4.52
C ARG A 122 11.01 3.41 -3.44
N GLY A 123 9.74 3.62 -3.12
CA GLY A 123 9.33 4.57 -2.08
C GLY A 123 9.91 4.21 -0.71
N VAL A 124 9.87 2.93 -0.35
CA VAL A 124 10.40 2.40 0.92
C VAL A 124 11.91 2.53 0.98
N SER A 125 12.63 2.24 -0.11
CA SER A 125 14.08 2.43 -0.16
C SER A 125 14.48 3.90 -0.12
N ALA A 126 13.70 4.81 -0.71
CA ALA A 126 13.99 6.24 -0.72
C ALA A 126 14.00 6.86 0.69
N ILE A 127 13.17 6.36 1.61
CA ILE A 127 13.13 6.80 3.01
C ILE A 127 14.17 6.10 3.92
N GLY A 128 15.08 5.32 3.33
CA GLY A 128 16.19 4.68 4.03
C GLY A 128 15.87 3.32 4.68
N LEU A 129 14.68 2.76 4.43
CA LEU A 129 14.37 1.38 4.82
C LEU A 129 14.96 0.38 3.81
N VAL A 130 15.22 -0.84 4.28
CA VAL A 130 15.84 -1.90 3.47
C VAL A 130 14.85 -3.06 3.34
N PRO A 131 13.98 -3.06 2.32
CA PRO A 131 13.08 -4.17 2.07
C PRO A 131 13.89 -5.41 1.66
N LYS A 132 13.71 -6.52 2.36
CA LYS A 132 14.41 -7.79 2.10
C LYS A 132 13.49 -8.95 1.76
N LYS A 133 12.19 -8.81 2.00
CA LYS A 133 11.18 -9.84 1.72
C LYS A 133 9.92 -9.19 1.21
N VAL A 134 9.26 -9.86 0.28
CA VAL A 134 7.88 -9.59 -0.11
C VAL A 134 7.05 -10.80 0.30
N ILE A 135 5.92 -10.56 0.98
CA ILE A 135 5.03 -11.58 1.51
C ILE A 135 3.64 -11.33 0.94
N CYS A 136 3.11 -12.32 0.22
CA CYS A 136 1.76 -12.30 -0.34
C CYS A 136 1.02 -13.58 0.04
N ASP A 137 -0.28 -13.59 -0.19
CA ASP A 137 -1.08 -14.81 -0.13
C ASP A 137 -0.78 -15.76 -1.30
N GLN A 138 -1.49 -16.89 -1.35
CA GLN A 138 -1.40 -17.85 -2.45
C GLN A 138 -2.46 -17.61 -3.53
N GLY A 139 -2.99 -16.39 -3.66
CA GLY A 139 -3.96 -16.01 -4.69
C GLY A 139 -3.44 -16.24 -6.12
N SER A 140 -4.35 -16.41 -7.09
CA SER A 140 -3.97 -16.64 -8.50
C SER A 140 -3.21 -15.46 -9.10
N ASN A 141 -3.55 -14.23 -8.70
CA ASN A 141 -2.84 -12.99 -9.00
C ASN A 141 -1.43 -12.96 -8.40
N SER A 142 -1.26 -13.33 -7.12
CA SER A 142 0.03 -13.40 -6.43
C SER A 142 0.96 -14.41 -7.08
N ARG A 143 0.45 -15.61 -7.44
CA ARG A 143 1.22 -16.61 -8.20
C ARG A 143 1.63 -16.10 -9.58
N ALA A 144 0.70 -15.47 -10.31
CA ALA A 144 1.00 -14.90 -11.62
C ALA A 144 2.02 -13.75 -11.53
N MET A 145 2.02 -12.97 -10.45
CA MET A 145 3.06 -11.97 -10.18
C MET A 145 4.42 -12.65 -10.00
N CYS A 146 4.52 -13.71 -9.18
CA CYS A 146 5.76 -14.46 -9.01
C CYS A 146 6.31 -15.00 -10.34
N THR A 147 5.46 -15.56 -11.19
CA THR A 147 5.85 -16.01 -12.54
C THR A 147 6.38 -14.86 -13.40
N ARG A 148 5.74 -13.68 -13.35
CA ARG A 148 6.20 -12.49 -14.09
C ARG A 148 7.50 -11.89 -13.56
N LEU A 149 7.82 -12.13 -12.29
CA LEU A 149 9.09 -11.76 -11.67
C LEU A 149 10.16 -12.85 -11.85
N HIS A 150 9.87 -13.90 -12.62
CA HIS A 150 10.77 -15.03 -12.86
C HIS A 150 11.23 -15.75 -11.58
N ILE A 151 10.37 -15.80 -10.56
CA ILE A 151 10.64 -16.52 -9.31
C ILE A 151 10.44 -18.02 -9.53
N THR A 152 11.48 -18.80 -9.23
CA THR A 152 11.46 -20.28 -9.29
C THR A 152 11.95 -20.89 -7.98
N GLU A 153 11.96 -22.22 -7.88
CA GLU A 153 12.52 -22.92 -6.72
C GLU A 153 14.03 -22.68 -6.60
N GLU A 154 14.74 -22.63 -7.73
CA GLU A 154 16.19 -22.37 -7.80
C GLU A 154 16.51 -20.89 -7.63
N GLN A 155 15.60 -20.00 -8.04
CA GLN A 155 15.73 -18.55 -7.91
C GLN A 155 14.53 -17.96 -7.16
N PRO A 156 14.48 -18.07 -5.81
CA PRO A 156 13.36 -17.58 -5.01
C PRO A 156 13.41 -16.06 -4.76
N TYR A 157 14.04 -15.29 -5.65
CA TYR A 157 14.28 -13.85 -5.54
C TYR A 157 14.25 -13.17 -6.92
N PHE A 158 14.06 -11.84 -6.92
CA PHE A 158 13.95 -11.00 -8.11
C PHE A 158 14.56 -9.61 -7.85
#